data_AF-A0A9P8F1E1-F1
#
_entry.id   AF-A0A9P8F1E1-F1
#
_cell.length_a   1.000
_cell.length_b   1.000
_cell.length_c   1.000
_cell.angle_alpha   90.00
_cell.angle_beta   90.00
_cell.angle_gamma   90.00
#
_symmetry.space_group_name_H-M   'P 1'
#
loop_
_entity.id
_entity.type
_entity.pdbx_description
1 polymer ?
#
loop_
_entity_poly.entity_id
_entity_poly.type
_entity_poly.pdbx_seq_one_letter_code
_entity_poly.pdbx_strand_id
1 'polypeptide(L)'
;YKPANAFTTFGSEAIDFISNHHDRKKVQYLLCSLLNTVLKYQPDARYLSPSPREVHETHVRTCLHFLQVNLLNRAPWVEGSAPPDNRFRDLFSHLHKATHLQFLADGILKILRQPLEANSNGLNIVQRPLVWAHEIIPLLWESLYSNKYFRAFICETGRQFELTVFLLFYILDPNKNVEGVKRVSLLCVQTMSENPEYAISLNKQFEGHDNLPSFMQIKNFHGSYADYLFTWLLTLLRPNKNGHLDAMAAALVGIIVNVSPYISHLGRATSLKLIQLVDLYTRNSLSTSVEMNAMVLTHMVRAVNSMLEEYKPGTENENLLWAIWKYGTTFEHLADLRMEVDPSFKQVMEQIRESGITEPTMCPDGTVLHPLIAASDIANLDKDKAPRPRLGRGRTWLELRDIYNPATSPVVPPVDD
;
A
#
# COMPACT_ATOMS: atom_id res chain seq x y z
N TYR A 1 -23.49 31.78 -10.87
CA TYR A 1 -22.59 30.62 -10.94
C TYR A 1 -21.69 30.65 -9.71
N LYS A 2 -21.88 29.78 -8.72
CA LYS A 2 -20.93 29.63 -7.61
C LYS A 2 -19.88 28.60 -8.02
N PRO A 3 -18.58 28.83 -7.79
CA PRO A 3 -17.55 27.84 -8.13
C PRO A 3 -17.79 26.55 -7.33
N ALA A 4 -17.42 25.39 -7.89
CA ALA A 4 -17.63 24.08 -7.25
C ALA A 4 -17.03 24.01 -5.83
N ASN A 5 -15.90 24.69 -5.61
CA ASN A 5 -15.22 24.78 -4.32
C ASN A 5 -15.95 25.66 -3.29
N ALA A 6 -17.01 26.38 -3.68
CA ALA A 6 -17.86 27.11 -2.74
C ALA A 6 -19.00 26.24 -2.20
N PHE A 7 -19.23 25.03 -2.72
CA PHE A 7 -20.19 24.07 -2.15
C PHE A 7 -19.54 23.14 -1.12
N THR A 8 -18.21 23.03 -1.07
CA THR A 8 -17.51 22.25 -0.04
C THR A 8 -17.58 22.92 1.34
N THR A 9 -17.95 24.20 1.40
CA THR A 9 -18.08 25.00 2.63
C THR A 9 -19.53 25.17 3.10
N PHE A 10 -20.53 24.85 2.29
CA PHE A 10 -21.95 24.91 2.69
C PHE A 10 -22.54 23.52 2.66
N GLY A 11 -22.83 22.96 3.84
CA GLY A 11 -23.64 21.76 3.98
C GLY A 11 -24.95 21.94 3.22
N SER A 12 -25.36 20.92 2.46
CA SER A 12 -26.66 20.94 1.79
C SER A 12 -27.71 20.47 2.78
N GLU A 13 -28.65 21.33 3.14
CA GLU A 13 -29.79 20.97 4.01
C GLU A 13 -30.52 19.73 3.52
N ALA A 14 -30.60 19.53 2.20
CA ALA A 14 -31.22 18.34 1.60
C ALA A 14 -30.40 17.07 1.88
N ILE A 15 -29.07 17.13 1.74
CA ILE A 15 -28.19 15.98 2.02
C ILE A 15 -28.21 15.69 3.52
N ASP A 16 -28.19 16.72 4.37
CA ASP A 16 -28.27 16.56 5.82
C ASP A 16 -29.61 15.97 6.25
N PHE A 17 -30.72 16.42 5.66
CA PHE A 17 -32.04 15.86 5.90
C PHE A 17 -32.12 14.38 5.52
N ILE A 18 -31.59 14.01 4.35
CA ILE A 18 -31.63 12.62 3.86
C ILE A 18 -30.68 11.73 4.68
N SER A 19 -29.45 12.20 4.93
CA SER A 19 -28.40 11.45 5.63
C SER A 19 -28.73 11.23 7.10
N ASN A 20 -29.42 12.19 7.73
CA ASN A 20 -29.77 12.17 9.15
C ASN A 20 -31.27 11.87 9.38
N HIS A 21 -31.98 11.35 8.38
CA HIS A 21 -33.43 11.15 8.45
C HIS A 21 -33.82 10.24 9.62
N HIS A 22 -34.79 10.66 10.45
CA HIS A 22 -35.16 9.95 11.68
C HIS A 22 -35.66 8.52 11.45
N ASP A 23 -36.40 8.29 10.36
CA ASP A 23 -36.88 6.96 9.97
C ASP A 23 -35.77 6.09 9.36
N ARG A 24 -35.14 5.27 10.21
CA ARG A 24 -34.07 4.34 9.84
C ARG A 24 -34.47 3.38 8.72
N LYS A 25 -35.74 2.95 8.64
CA LYS A 25 -36.19 1.99 7.61
C LYS A 25 -36.21 2.64 6.23
N LYS A 26 -36.67 3.89 6.12
CA LYS A 26 -36.66 4.63 4.84
C LYS A 26 -35.24 4.81 4.32
N VAL A 27 -34.30 5.19 5.20
CA VAL A 27 -32.88 5.32 4.86
C VAL A 27 -32.31 3.99 4.37
N GLN A 28 -32.61 2.90 5.08
CA GLN A 28 -32.16 1.56 4.69
C GLN A 28 -32.71 1.12 3.34
N TYR A 29 -34.01 1.34 3.06
CA TYR A 29 -34.60 0.99 1.76
C TYR A 29 -33.98 1.79 0.62
N LEU A 30 -33.74 3.09 0.82
CA LEU A 30 -33.09 3.93 -0.16
C LEU A 30 -31.64 3.49 -0.41
N LEU A 31 -30.86 3.25 0.65
CA LEU A 31 -29.50 2.69 0.54
C LEU A 31 -29.49 1.38 -0.24
N CYS A 32 -30.37 0.44 0.12
CA CYS A 32 -30.46 -0.85 -0.56
C CYS A 32 -30.88 -0.69 -2.02
N SER A 33 -31.84 0.17 -2.33
CA SER A 33 -32.27 0.44 -3.71
C SER A 33 -31.13 0.98 -4.55
N LEU A 34 -30.38 1.96 -4.04
CA LEU A 34 -29.25 2.56 -4.76
C LEU A 34 -28.13 1.55 -4.99
N LEU A 35 -27.74 0.78 -3.96
CA LEU A 35 -26.75 -0.29 -4.10
C LEU A 35 -27.19 -1.33 -5.13
N ASN A 36 -28.46 -1.72 -5.12
CA ASN A 36 -29.00 -2.66 -6.11
C ASN A 36 -28.92 -2.11 -7.53
N THR A 37 -29.34 -0.86 -7.75
CA THR A 37 -29.29 -0.24 -9.08
C THR A 37 -27.86 -0.14 -9.61
N VAL A 38 -26.92 0.28 -8.78
CA VAL A 38 -25.52 0.47 -9.18
C VAL A 38 -24.81 -0.87 -9.40
N LEU A 39 -24.86 -1.77 -8.42
CA LEU A 39 -24.00 -2.96 -8.41
C LEU A 39 -24.55 -4.12 -9.25
N LYS A 40 -25.87 -4.14 -9.51
CA LYS A 40 -26.46 -5.09 -10.46
C LYS A 40 -26.27 -4.68 -11.92
N TYR A 41 -25.82 -3.46 -12.19
CA TYR A 41 -25.54 -3.02 -13.56
C TYR A 41 -24.65 -4.03 -14.29
N GLN A 42 -25.07 -4.45 -15.49
CA GLN A 42 -24.31 -5.33 -16.36
C GLN A 42 -23.88 -4.55 -17.59
N PRO A 43 -22.56 -4.33 -17.78
CA PRO A 43 -22.03 -3.59 -18.93
C PRO A 43 -22.19 -4.38 -20.25
N ASP A 44 -22.31 -5.71 -20.17
CA ASP A 44 -22.39 -6.64 -21.31
C ASP A 44 -23.79 -6.77 -21.94
N ALA A 45 -24.62 -5.74 -21.90
CA ALA A 45 -25.88 -5.76 -22.63
C ALA A 45 -25.60 -5.66 -24.14
N ARG A 46 -25.24 -6.80 -24.77
CA ARG A 46 -25.04 -7.02 -26.22
C ARG A 46 -26.30 -6.72 -27.08
N TYR A 47 -27.34 -6.13 -26.49
CA TYR A 47 -28.68 -6.05 -27.06
C TYR A 47 -29.35 -4.67 -26.95
N LEU A 48 -28.68 -3.67 -26.38
CA LEU A 48 -29.23 -2.31 -26.40
C LEU A 48 -28.60 -1.51 -27.55
N SER A 49 -29.47 -0.90 -28.36
CA SER A 49 -29.09 0.21 -29.24
C SER A 49 -28.28 1.26 -28.43
N PRO A 50 -27.39 2.06 -29.06
CA PRO A 50 -26.60 3.04 -28.34
C PRO A 50 -27.42 3.98 -27.44
N SER A 51 -28.63 4.39 -27.86
CA SER A 51 -29.42 5.37 -27.11
C SER A 51 -30.05 4.85 -25.81
N PRO A 52 -30.71 3.66 -25.72
CA PRO A 52 -31.21 3.18 -24.43
C PRO A 52 -30.09 2.81 -23.44
N ARG A 53 -28.91 2.43 -23.95
CA ARG A 53 -27.74 2.16 -23.11
C ARG A 53 -27.23 3.41 -22.41
N GLU A 54 -27.08 4.52 -23.15
CA GLU A 54 -26.59 5.78 -22.58
C GLU A 54 -27.55 6.36 -21.53
N VAL A 55 -28.86 6.22 -21.74
CA VAL A 55 -29.88 6.59 -20.75
C VAL A 55 -29.76 5.74 -19.49
N HIS A 56 -29.59 4.42 -19.63
CA HIS A 56 -29.44 3.51 -18.50
C HIS A 56 -28.13 3.76 -17.73
N GLU A 57 -27.01 3.94 -18.43
CA GLU A 57 -25.73 4.31 -17.83
C GLU A 57 -25.83 5.65 -17.08
N THR A 58 -26.52 6.63 -17.65
CA THR A 58 -26.76 7.92 -16.98
C THR A 58 -27.56 7.74 -15.70
N HIS A 59 -28.64 6.94 -15.73
CA HIS A 59 -29.44 6.65 -14.53
C HIS A 59 -28.62 5.97 -13.43
N VAL A 60 -27.84 4.93 -13.79
CA VAL A 60 -26.96 4.20 -12.88
C VAL A 60 -25.93 5.13 -12.26
N ARG A 61 -25.30 5.98 -13.08
CA ARG A 61 -24.31 6.95 -12.63
C ARG A 61 -24.91 8.00 -11.69
N THR A 62 -26.10 8.51 -11.99
CA THR A 62 -26.81 9.43 -11.08
C THR A 62 -27.13 8.75 -9.75
N CYS A 63 -27.55 7.47 -9.76
CA CYS A 63 -27.76 6.71 -8.53
C CYS A 63 -26.46 6.51 -7.73
N LEU A 64 -25.34 6.26 -8.41
CA LEU A 64 -24.02 6.16 -7.79
C LEU A 64 -23.60 7.47 -7.13
N HIS A 65 -23.73 8.59 -7.84
CA HIS A 65 -23.40 9.91 -7.26
C HIS A 65 -24.30 10.24 -6.09
N PHE A 66 -25.59 9.99 -6.20
CA PHE A 66 -26.52 10.21 -5.10
C PHE A 66 -26.19 9.34 -3.88
N LEU A 67 -25.85 8.07 -4.09
CA LEU A 67 -25.36 7.18 -3.04
C LEU A 67 -24.09 7.72 -2.37
N GLN A 68 -23.09 8.09 -3.17
CA GLN A 68 -21.80 8.59 -2.68
C GLN A 68 -21.94 9.89 -1.92
N VAL A 69 -22.75 10.82 -2.41
CA VAL A 69 -22.98 12.11 -1.75
C VAL A 69 -23.59 11.89 -0.35
N ASN A 70 -24.55 10.98 -0.20
CA ASN A 70 -25.14 10.70 1.12
C ASN A 70 -24.19 9.88 2.03
N LEU A 71 -23.41 8.94 1.48
CA LEU A 71 -22.43 8.16 2.26
C LEU A 71 -21.22 9.00 2.74
N LEU A 72 -20.73 9.88 1.87
CA LEU A 72 -19.52 10.68 2.09
C LEU A 72 -19.81 12.04 2.71
N ASN A 73 -21.09 12.39 2.92
CA ASN A 73 -21.44 13.64 3.59
C ASN A 73 -20.86 13.64 5.01
N ARG A 74 -19.82 14.44 5.18
CA ARG A 74 -19.27 14.85 6.46
C ARG A 74 -19.63 16.32 6.57
N ALA A 75 -20.87 16.60 6.99
CA ALA A 75 -21.28 17.96 7.29
C ALA A 75 -20.18 18.63 8.14
N PRO A 76 -19.80 19.89 7.88
CA PRO A 76 -18.69 20.54 8.59
C PRO A 76 -18.97 20.46 10.09
N TRP A 77 -18.23 19.59 10.79
CA TRP A 77 -18.37 19.47 12.23
C TRP A 77 -17.54 20.57 12.85
N VAL A 78 -18.11 21.25 13.84
CA VAL A 78 -17.34 22.18 14.68
C VAL A 78 -16.40 21.31 15.52
N GLU A 79 -15.08 21.54 15.44
CA GLU A 79 -14.11 20.87 16.30
C GLU A 79 -14.57 21.01 17.77
N GLY A 80 -14.79 19.88 18.45
CA GLY A 80 -15.34 19.82 19.81
C GLY A 80 -16.81 19.37 19.93
N SER A 81 -17.52 19.18 18.82
CA SER A 81 -18.85 18.55 18.80
C SER A 81 -18.78 17.05 18.46
N ALA A 82 -19.77 16.27 18.90
CA ALA A 82 -19.88 14.86 18.51
C ALA A 82 -20.04 14.76 16.98
N PRO A 83 -19.39 13.78 16.31
CA PRO A 83 -19.49 13.63 14.86
C PRO A 83 -20.96 13.50 14.42
N PRO A 84 -21.37 14.13 13.31
CA PRO A 84 -22.76 14.10 12.86
C PRO A 84 -23.25 12.66 12.60
N ASP A 85 -24.48 12.36 13.02
CA ASP A 85 -25.15 11.05 12.90
C ASP A 85 -25.52 10.73 11.44
N ASN A 86 -24.53 10.42 10.58
CA ASN A 86 -24.80 9.98 9.21
C ASN A 86 -25.34 8.54 9.22
N ARG A 87 -26.67 8.42 9.11
CA ARG A 87 -27.37 7.12 9.15
C ARG A 87 -27.14 6.27 7.92
N PHE A 88 -26.88 6.87 6.77
CA PHE A 88 -26.48 6.13 5.57
C PHE A 88 -25.18 5.36 5.84
N ARG A 89 -24.17 6.06 6.36
CA ARG A 89 -22.87 5.51 6.71
C ARG A 89 -22.98 4.51 7.87
N ASP A 90 -23.77 4.82 8.90
CA ASP A 90 -24.04 3.88 10.01
C ASP A 90 -24.60 2.56 9.48
N LEU A 91 -25.70 2.60 8.74
CA LEU A 91 -26.33 1.40 8.17
C LEU A 91 -25.39 0.63 7.26
N PHE A 92 -24.58 1.33 6.46
CA PHE A 92 -23.63 0.73 5.54
C PHE A 92 -22.47 0.03 6.27
N SER A 93 -21.93 0.65 7.33
CA SER A 93 -20.85 0.08 8.16
C SER A 93 -21.28 -1.20 8.89
N HIS A 94 -22.58 -1.36 9.16
CA HIS A 94 -23.17 -2.53 9.81
C HIS A 94 -23.53 -3.67 8.85
N LEU A 95 -23.27 -3.55 7.55
CA LEU A 95 -23.44 -4.67 6.61
C LEU A 95 -22.38 -5.75 6.92
N HIS A 96 -22.80 -6.91 7.42
CA HIS A 96 -21.89 -7.98 7.83
C HIS A 96 -22.27 -9.37 7.29
N LYS A 97 -23.49 -9.52 6.73
CA LYS A 97 -23.93 -10.81 6.17
C LYS A 97 -23.07 -11.17 4.97
N ALA A 98 -22.53 -12.39 4.92
CA ALA A 98 -21.66 -12.85 3.85
C ALA A 98 -22.25 -12.63 2.44
N THR A 99 -23.54 -12.88 2.25
CA THR A 99 -24.24 -12.64 0.98
C THR A 99 -24.25 -11.18 0.56
N HIS A 100 -24.35 -10.24 1.53
CA HIS A 100 -24.30 -8.81 1.25
C HIS A 100 -22.89 -8.34 0.93
N LEU A 101 -21.88 -8.86 1.65
CA LEU A 101 -20.48 -8.55 1.42
C LEU A 101 -20.02 -9.07 0.05
N GLN A 102 -20.43 -10.29 -0.31
CA GLN A 102 -20.19 -10.87 -1.63
C GLN A 102 -20.87 -10.05 -2.72
N PHE A 103 -22.15 -9.69 -2.55
CA PHE A 103 -22.87 -8.84 -3.51
C PHE A 103 -22.15 -7.50 -3.74
N LEU A 104 -21.67 -6.87 -2.67
CA LEU A 104 -20.92 -5.63 -2.74
C LEU A 104 -19.58 -5.81 -3.48
N ALA A 105 -18.82 -6.83 -3.12
CA ALA A 105 -17.52 -7.12 -3.71
C ALA A 105 -17.63 -7.46 -5.20
N ASP A 106 -18.49 -8.42 -5.54
CA ASP A 106 -18.67 -8.89 -6.92
C ASP A 106 -19.20 -7.75 -7.83
N GLY A 107 -20.10 -6.91 -7.31
CA GLY A 107 -20.61 -5.73 -8.04
C GLY A 107 -19.53 -4.69 -8.33
N ILE A 108 -18.72 -4.34 -7.32
CA ILE A 108 -17.64 -3.34 -7.46
C ILE A 108 -16.54 -3.87 -8.38
N LEU A 109 -16.04 -5.10 -8.13
CA LEU A 109 -14.95 -5.69 -8.91
C LEU A 109 -15.34 -5.85 -10.38
N LYS A 110 -16.56 -6.28 -10.66
CA LYS A 110 -17.09 -6.37 -12.03
C LYS A 110 -17.01 -5.03 -12.78
N ILE A 111 -17.34 -3.91 -12.13
CA ILE A 111 -17.28 -2.57 -12.74
C ILE A 111 -15.82 -2.15 -12.97
N LEU A 112 -14.94 -2.34 -11.98
CA LEU A 112 -13.52 -1.97 -12.05
C LEU A 112 -12.71 -2.80 -13.05
N ARG A 113 -13.12 -4.04 -13.28
CA ARG A 113 -12.47 -4.98 -14.21
C ARG A 113 -12.57 -4.54 -15.68
N GLN A 114 -13.69 -3.92 -16.07
CA GLN A 114 -14.02 -3.65 -17.48
C GLN A 114 -12.97 -2.83 -18.24
N PRO A 115 -12.43 -1.71 -17.69
CA PRO A 115 -11.40 -0.96 -18.40
C PRO A 115 -10.06 -1.70 -18.54
N LEU A 116 -9.74 -2.62 -17.62
CA LEU A 116 -8.54 -3.45 -17.72
C LEU A 116 -8.68 -4.45 -18.87
N GLU A 117 -9.81 -5.17 -18.94
CA GLU A 117 -10.09 -6.15 -19.99
C GLU A 117 -10.13 -5.51 -21.38
N ALA A 118 -10.72 -4.32 -21.50
CA ALA A 118 -10.74 -3.56 -22.75
C ALA A 118 -9.34 -3.13 -23.23
N ASN A 119 -8.40 -2.85 -22.31
CA ASN A 119 -7.03 -2.48 -22.66
C ASN A 119 -6.13 -3.68 -22.95
N SER A 120 -6.39 -4.83 -22.34
CA SER A 120 -5.62 -6.06 -22.58
C SER A 120 -5.88 -6.67 -23.96
N ASN A 121 -7.11 -6.56 -24.48
CA ASN A 121 -7.54 -7.22 -25.70
C ASN A 121 -7.68 -6.23 -26.87
N GLY A 122 -6.56 -5.90 -27.53
CA GLY A 122 -6.56 -5.06 -28.74
C GLY A 122 -7.39 -5.60 -29.93
N LEU A 123 -7.95 -6.81 -29.82
CA LEU A 123 -8.75 -7.48 -30.84
C LEU A 123 -10.26 -7.56 -30.51
N ASN A 124 -10.68 -7.24 -29.27
CA ASN A 124 -12.09 -7.24 -28.89
C ASN A 124 -12.76 -5.89 -29.22
N ILE A 125 -12.94 -5.63 -30.52
CA ILE A 125 -13.63 -4.44 -31.09
C ILE A 125 -15.07 -4.28 -30.54
N VAL A 126 -15.63 -5.31 -29.90
CA VAL A 126 -17.06 -5.39 -29.53
C VAL A 126 -17.38 -4.80 -28.15
N GLN A 127 -16.41 -4.65 -27.23
CA GLN A 127 -16.68 -4.14 -25.89
C GLN A 127 -16.30 -2.65 -25.78
N ARG A 128 -17.30 -1.77 -25.88
CA ARG A 128 -17.11 -0.33 -25.58
C ARG A 128 -16.67 -0.19 -24.10
N PRO A 129 -15.52 0.43 -23.81
CA PRO A 129 -15.02 0.55 -22.45
C PRO A 129 -15.99 1.35 -21.58
N LEU A 130 -16.18 0.90 -20.34
CA LEU A 130 -17.02 1.57 -19.37
C LEU A 130 -16.33 2.84 -18.84
N VAL A 131 -16.64 3.99 -19.46
CA VAL A 131 -15.94 5.27 -19.22
C VAL A 131 -16.04 5.71 -17.75
N TRP A 132 -17.21 5.53 -17.13
CA TRP A 132 -17.47 5.93 -15.74
C TRP A 132 -17.00 4.93 -14.69
N ALA A 133 -16.35 3.81 -15.06
CA ALA A 133 -15.94 2.78 -14.10
C ALA A 133 -15.09 3.31 -12.92
N HIS A 134 -14.27 4.33 -13.17
CA HIS A 134 -13.46 4.99 -12.14
C HIS A 134 -14.31 5.68 -11.05
N GLU A 135 -15.56 6.04 -11.36
CA GLU A 135 -16.47 6.71 -10.42
C GLU A 135 -16.94 5.77 -9.30
N ILE A 136 -16.75 4.45 -9.40
CA ILE A 136 -17.08 3.50 -8.31
C ILE A 136 -16.03 3.52 -7.17
N ILE A 137 -14.84 4.04 -7.43
CA ILE A 137 -13.69 3.97 -6.51
C ILE A 137 -13.96 4.67 -5.16
N PRO A 138 -14.64 5.83 -5.08
CA PRO A 138 -15.03 6.40 -3.79
C PRO A 138 -15.98 5.51 -2.97
N LEU A 139 -16.88 4.76 -3.64
CA LEU A 139 -17.74 3.80 -2.96
C LEU A 139 -16.92 2.62 -2.42
N LEU A 140 -15.96 2.12 -3.21
CA LEU A 140 -15.02 1.10 -2.75
C LEU A 140 -14.21 1.58 -1.53
N TRP A 141 -13.64 2.77 -1.60
CA TRP A 141 -12.86 3.34 -0.50
C TRP A 141 -13.69 3.44 0.78
N GLU A 142 -14.89 3.99 0.69
CA GLU A 142 -15.80 4.09 1.83
C GLU A 142 -16.19 2.70 2.37
N SER A 143 -16.32 1.69 1.49
CA SER A 143 -16.55 0.29 1.87
C SER A 143 -15.38 -0.32 2.64
N LEU A 144 -14.15 -0.12 2.17
CA LEU A 144 -12.95 -0.59 2.85
C LEU A 144 -12.72 0.14 4.17
N TYR A 145 -12.99 1.45 4.22
CA TYR A 145 -12.70 2.29 5.37
C TYR A 145 -13.75 2.14 6.49
N SER A 146 -15.04 2.29 6.17
CA SER A 146 -16.11 2.31 7.18
C SER A 146 -16.59 0.92 7.61
N ASN A 147 -16.45 -0.10 6.76
CA ASN A 147 -16.97 -1.43 7.02
C ASN A 147 -15.82 -2.45 7.20
N LYS A 148 -15.47 -2.70 8.47
CA LYS A 148 -14.42 -3.67 8.81
C LYS A 148 -14.71 -5.10 8.32
N TYR A 149 -15.97 -5.50 8.23
CA TYR A 149 -16.35 -6.84 7.74
C TYR A 149 -16.12 -6.95 6.24
N PHE A 150 -16.43 -5.90 5.47
CA PHE A 150 -16.12 -5.85 4.05
C PHE A 150 -14.61 -5.87 3.81
N ARG A 151 -13.84 -5.08 4.57
CA ARG A 151 -12.38 -5.09 4.48
C ARG A 151 -11.78 -6.47 4.76
N ALA A 152 -12.20 -7.12 5.86
CA ALA A 152 -11.77 -8.48 6.19
C ALA A 152 -12.16 -9.47 5.07
N PHE A 153 -13.41 -9.42 4.59
CA PHE A 153 -13.90 -10.26 3.51
C PHE A 153 -13.08 -10.13 2.21
N ILE A 154 -12.68 -8.91 1.84
CA ILE A 154 -11.81 -8.70 0.67
C ILE A 154 -10.43 -9.33 0.88
N CYS A 155 -9.82 -9.15 2.05
CA CYS A 155 -8.48 -9.66 2.36
C CYS A 155 -8.42 -11.18 2.56
N GLU A 156 -9.51 -11.81 2.98
CA GLU A 156 -9.56 -13.25 3.29
C GLU A 156 -10.04 -14.13 2.12
N THR A 157 -10.70 -13.54 1.11
CA THR A 157 -11.32 -14.32 0.01
C THR A 157 -10.49 -14.39 -1.27
N GLY A 158 -9.26 -13.89 -1.28
CA GLY A 158 -8.38 -13.84 -2.46
C GLY A 158 -8.70 -12.70 -3.44
N ARG A 159 -9.79 -11.96 -3.21
CA ARG A 159 -10.21 -10.82 -4.03
C ARG A 159 -9.23 -9.64 -3.94
N GLN A 160 -8.44 -9.57 -2.87
CA GLN A 160 -7.43 -8.54 -2.70
C GLN A 160 -6.40 -8.51 -3.83
N PHE A 161 -6.05 -9.66 -4.43
CA PHE A 161 -5.05 -9.71 -5.50
C PHE A 161 -5.54 -9.00 -6.76
N GLU A 162 -6.75 -9.35 -7.20
CA GLU A 162 -7.40 -8.71 -8.35
C GLU A 162 -7.64 -7.23 -8.07
N LEU A 163 -8.10 -6.89 -6.86
CA LEU A 163 -8.36 -5.52 -6.49
C LEU A 163 -7.07 -4.67 -6.48
N THR A 164 -5.95 -5.20 -5.98
CA THR A 164 -4.66 -4.51 -6.01
C THR A 164 -4.21 -4.22 -7.44
N VAL A 165 -4.39 -5.17 -8.37
CA VAL A 165 -4.10 -4.95 -9.79
C VAL A 165 -5.01 -3.87 -10.39
N PHE A 166 -6.31 -3.88 -10.07
CA PHE A 166 -7.25 -2.86 -10.55
C PHE A 166 -6.90 -1.47 -10.03
N LEU A 167 -6.60 -1.33 -8.74
CA LEU A 167 -6.21 -0.06 -8.16
C LEU A 167 -4.90 0.46 -8.76
N LEU A 168 -3.91 -0.42 -8.97
CA LEU A 168 -2.67 -0.04 -9.66
C LEU A 168 -2.93 0.38 -11.11
N PHE A 169 -3.86 -0.25 -11.82
CA PHE A 169 -4.28 0.20 -13.15
C PHE A 169 -4.76 1.66 -13.11
N TYR A 170 -5.64 2.03 -12.19
CA TYR A 170 -6.13 3.41 -12.08
C TYR A 170 -5.09 4.41 -11.57
N ILE A 171 -4.10 3.97 -10.79
CA ILE A 171 -2.98 4.82 -10.35
C ILE A 171 -2.02 5.10 -11.52
N LEU A 172 -1.74 4.08 -12.33
CA LEU A 172 -0.70 4.11 -13.37
C LEU A 172 -1.21 4.55 -14.74
N ASP A 173 -2.51 4.48 -15.02
CA ASP A 173 -3.09 4.78 -16.33
C ASP A 173 -2.70 6.22 -16.79
N PRO A 174 -1.90 6.35 -17.87
CA PRO A 174 -1.45 7.65 -18.35
C PRO A 174 -2.57 8.48 -18.98
N ASN A 175 -3.67 7.84 -19.40
CA ASN A 175 -4.76 8.48 -20.14
C ASN A 175 -5.87 9.00 -19.22
N LYS A 176 -5.94 8.53 -17.97
CA LYS A 176 -6.95 8.94 -16.98
C LYS A 176 -6.32 9.81 -15.90
N ASN A 177 -5.94 11.02 -16.30
CA ASN A 177 -5.30 12.03 -15.44
C ASN A 177 -6.27 12.76 -14.50
N VAL A 178 -7.20 12.04 -13.86
CA VAL A 178 -7.94 12.62 -12.74
C VAL A 178 -7.14 12.33 -11.48
N GLU A 179 -6.38 13.31 -11.03
CA GLU A 179 -5.55 13.23 -9.81
C GLU A 179 -6.31 12.70 -8.60
N GLY A 180 -7.59 13.06 -8.45
CA GLY A 180 -8.46 12.55 -7.39
C GLY A 180 -8.69 11.03 -7.47
N VAL A 181 -8.81 10.46 -8.68
CA VAL A 181 -8.98 9.01 -8.87
C VAL A 181 -7.72 8.27 -8.44
N LYS A 182 -6.54 8.77 -8.81
CA LYS A 182 -5.26 8.18 -8.39
C LYS A 182 -5.11 8.19 -6.87
N ARG A 183 -5.39 9.33 -6.23
CA ARG A 183 -5.35 9.48 -4.78
C ARG A 183 -6.29 8.55 -4.06
N VAL A 184 -7.57 8.50 -4.44
CA VAL A 184 -8.55 7.62 -3.76
C VAL A 184 -8.24 6.14 -4.02
N SER A 185 -7.73 5.80 -5.21
CA SER A 185 -7.26 4.43 -5.49
C SER A 185 -6.11 4.04 -4.58
N LEU A 186 -5.15 4.95 -4.38
CA LEU A 186 -4.04 4.74 -3.47
C LEU A 186 -4.50 4.61 -2.01
N LEU A 187 -5.46 5.43 -1.58
CA LEU A 187 -6.08 5.30 -0.26
C LEU A 187 -6.77 3.94 -0.06
N CYS A 188 -7.34 3.34 -1.12
CA CYS A 188 -7.86 1.97 -1.03
C CYS A 188 -6.75 0.96 -0.75
N VAL A 189 -5.62 1.05 -1.47
CA VAL A 189 -4.45 0.18 -1.23
C VAL A 189 -3.88 0.40 0.18
N GLN A 190 -3.79 1.64 0.63
CA GLN A 190 -3.37 1.99 2.00
C GLN A 190 -4.31 1.41 3.06
N THR A 191 -5.62 1.52 2.84
CA THR A 191 -6.61 0.95 3.79
C THR A 191 -6.50 -0.57 3.85
N MET A 192 -6.20 -1.24 2.72
CA MET A 192 -5.95 -2.68 2.72
C MET A 192 -4.61 -3.05 3.37
N SER A 193 -3.56 -2.22 3.21
CA SER A 193 -2.23 -2.50 3.76
C SER A 193 -2.18 -2.51 5.28
N GLU A 194 -3.10 -1.82 5.95
CA GLU A 194 -3.28 -1.86 7.40
C GLU A 194 -3.74 -3.24 7.92
N ASN A 195 -4.25 -4.13 7.05
CA ASN A 195 -4.64 -5.48 7.43
C ASN A 195 -3.45 -6.46 7.24
N PRO A 196 -2.97 -7.13 8.31
CA PRO A 196 -1.88 -8.10 8.22
C PRO A 196 -2.12 -9.23 7.21
N GLU A 197 -3.35 -9.74 7.11
CA GLU A 197 -3.68 -10.84 6.17
C GLU A 197 -3.48 -10.42 4.72
N TYR A 198 -3.78 -9.16 4.39
CA TYR A 198 -3.47 -8.61 3.07
C TYR A 198 -1.96 -8.64 2.83
N ALA A 199 -1.17 -8.10 3.75
CA ALA A 199 0.28 -8.01 3.62
C ALA A 199 0.95 -9.39 3.51
N ILE A 200 0.54 -10.36 4.34
CA ILE A 200 1.01 -11.76 4.30
C ILE A 200 0.66 -12.38 2.95
N SER A 201 -0.57 -12.18 2.46
CA SER A 201 -1.03 -12.76 1.19
C SER A 201 -0.21 -12.29 -0.02
N LEU A 202 0.42 -11.11 0.04
CA LEU A 202 1.23 -10.57 -1.05
C LEU A 202 2.48 -11.40 -1.37
N ASN A 203 2.93 -12.28 -0.47
CA ASN A 203 4.02 -13.22 -0.77
C ASN A 203 3.65 -14.27 -1.83
N LYS A 204 2.35 -14.43 -2.15
CA LYS A 204 1.90 -15.33 -3.21
C LYS A 204 2.53 -14.95 -4.54
N GLN A 205 2.92 -15.95 -5.33
CA GLN A 205 3.39 -15.76 -6.70
C GLN A 205 2.36 -14.99 -7.53
N PHE A 206 2.81 -14.01 -8.31
CA PHE A 206 1.94 -13.24 -9.17
C PHE A 206 1.43 -14.08 -10.35
N GLU A 207 0.13 -14.03 -10.60
CA GLU A 207 -0.53 -14.76 -11.69
C GLU A 207 -1.09 -13.78 -12.74
N GLY A 208 -1.02 -14.15 -14.02
CA GLY A 208 -1.67 -13.38 -15.10
C GLY A 208 -0.97 -12.09 -15.52
N HIS A 209 0.35 -11.96 -15.29
CA HIS A 209 1.13 -10.78 -15.67
C HIS A 209 1.08 -10.49 -17.18
N ASP A 210 1.18 -11.52 -18.01
CA ASP A 210 1.17 -11.40 -19.47
C ASP A 210 -0.17 -10.87 -20.02
N ASN A 211 -1.25 -10.95 -19.24
CA ASN A 211 -2.58 -10.46 -19.62
C ASN A 211 -2.79 -8.98 -19.27
N LEU A 212 -1.84 -8.34 -18.60
CA LEU A 212 -1.95 -6.94 -18.21
C LEU A 212 -1.68 -6.00 -19.40
N PRO A 213 -2.22 -4.77 -19.40
CA PRO A 213 -1.82 -3.75 -20.37
C PRO A 213 -0.31 -3.51 -20.36
N SER A 214 0.26 -3.19 -21.52
CA SER A 214 1.71 -3.03 -21.70
C SER A 214 2.38 -2.05 -20.73
N PHE A 215 1.70 -0.98 -20.34
CA PHE A 215 2.22 -0.01 -19.39
C PHE A 215 2.29 -0.53 -17.94
N MET A 216 1.61 -1.64 -17.64
CA MET A 216 1.64 -2.34 -16.35
C MET A 216 2.57 -3.55 -16.36
N GLN A 217 3.08 -3.95 -17.53
CA GLN A 217 3.97 -5.09 -17.65
C GLN A 217 5.40 -4.72 -17.25
N ILE A 218 5.88 -5.34 -16.17
CA ILE A 218 7.29 -5.37 -15.79
C ILE A 218 8.04 -6.39 -16.66
N LYS A 219 9.12 -5.99 -17.32
CA LYS A 219 9.92 -6.87 -18.19
C LYS A 219 10.52 -8.06 -17.43
N ASN A 220 10.38 -9.27 -17.97
CA ASN A 220 10.90 -10.54 -17.40
C ASN A 220 10.47 -10.76 -15.94
N PHE A 221 9.19 -10.49 -15.66
CA PHE A 221 8.66 -10.54 -14.31
C PHE A 221 8.23 -11.95 -13.92
N HIS A 222 8.84 -12.46 -12.84
CA HIS A 222 8.50 -13.75 -12.21
C HIS A 222 8.42 -13.61 -10.69
N GLY A 223 7.95 -12.46 -10.19
CA GLY A 223 7.89 -12.16 -8.76
C GLY A 223 6.54 -12.47 -8.11
N SER A 224 6.46 -12.16 -6.81
CA SER A 224 5.25 -12.20 -6.01
C SER A 224 4.33 -10.98 -6.24
N TYR A 225 3.13 -10.98 -5.65
CA TYR A 225 2.31 -9.76 -5.57
C TYR A 225 2.99 -8.64 -4.79
N ALA A 226 3.84 -8.98 -3.80
CA ALA A 226 4.68 -8.02 -3.09
C ALA A 226 5.69 -7.37 -4.02
N ASP A 227 6.38 -8.16 -4.86
CA ASP A 227 7.31 -7.63 -5.87
C ASP A 227 6.63 -6.69 -6.84
N TYR A 228 5.44 -7.07 -7.31
CA TYR A 228 4.66 -6.25 -8.23
C TYR A 228 4.26 -4.91 -7.60
N LEU A 229 3.68 -4.97 -6.40
CA LEU A 229 3.25 -3.78 -5.66
C LEU A 229 4.42 -2.87 -5.34
N PHE A 230 5.49 -3.39 -4.72
CA PHE A 230 6.67 -2.62 -4.37
C PHE A 230 7.32 -2.01 -5.61
N THR A 231 7.43 -2.76 -6.71
CA THR A 231 8.02 -2.22 -7.94
C THR A 231 7.30 -0.97 -8.42
N TRP A 232 5.96 -0.94 -8.38
CA TRP A 232 5.18 0.22 -8.78
C TRP A 232 5.23 1.36 -7.77
N LEU A 233 5.06 1.08 -6.47
CA LEU A 233 5.16 2.11 -5.41
C LEU A 233 6.53 2.80 -5.43
N LEU A 234 7.61 2.03 -5.55
CA LEU A 234 8.98 2.55 -5.66
C LEU A 234 9.23 3.30 -6.98
N THR A 235 8.47 3.02 -8.05
CA THR A 235 8.53 3.83 -9.28
C THR A 235 7.89 5.18 -9.05
N LEU A 236 6.71 5.21 -8.43
CA LEU A 236 5.95 6.43 -8.16
C LEU A 236 6.64 7.34 -7.14
N LEU A 237 7.43 6.77 -6.23
CA LEU A 237 8.23 7.52 -5.28
C LEU A 237 9.48 8.16 -5.90
N ARG A 238 9.93 7.77 -7.10
CA ARG A 238 11.10 8.43 -7.69
C ARG A 238 10.77 9.90 -7.99
N PRO A 239 11.60 10.86 -7.54
CA PRO A 239 11.38 12.27 -7.83
C PRO A 239 11.28 12.52 -9.35
N ASN A 240 10.25 13.26 -9.75
CA ASN A 240 10.12 13.71 -11.14
C ASN A 240 11.18 14.77 -11.47
N LYS A 241 11.44 15.01 -12.76
CA LYS A 241 12.44 15.99 -13.24
C LYS A 241 12.28 17.41 -12.68
N ASN A 242 11.08 17.77 -12.22
CA ASN A 242 10.76 19.08 -11.66
C ASN A 242 10.91 19.13 -10.13
N GLY A 243 11.42 18.07 -9.48
CA GLY A 243 11.69 18.03 -8.03
C GLY A 243 10.46 17.98 -7.12
N HIS A 244 9.25 18.08 -7.67
CA HIS A 244 8.01 18.00 -6.89
C HIS A 244 7.69 16.53 -6.57
N LEU A 245 7.81 16.18 -5.29
CA LEU A 245 7.30 14.91 -4.78
C LEU A 245 5.78 14.97 -4.67
N ASP A 246 5.17 13.88 -5.11
CA ASP A 246 3.72 13.74 -5.24
C ASP A 246 3.04 13.94 -3.88
N ALA A 247 1.89 14.61 -3.85
CA ALA A 247 1.01 14.69 -2.67
C ALA A 247 0.63 13.29 -2.14
N MET A 248 0.85 12.25 -2.96
CA MET A 248 0.67 10.85 -2.65
C MET A 248 1.85 10.17 -1.91
N ALA A 249 3.03 10.81 -1.74
CA ALA A 249 4.19 10.11 -1.21
C ALA A 249 4.00 9.57 0.21
N ALA A 250 3.30 10.30 1.08
CA ALA A 250 2.97 9.83 2.43
C ALA A 250 2.15 8.53 2.40
N ALA A 251 1.17 8.42 1.50
CA ALA A 251 0.38 7.20 1.34
C ALA A 251 1.22 6.06 0.72
N LEU A 252 2.06 6.37 -0.28
CA LEU A 252 2.96 5.38 -0.90
C LEU A 252 3.91 4.74 0.12
N VAL A 253 4.59 5.55 0.94
CA VAL A 253 5.51 5.02 1.95
C VAL A 253 4.77 4.38 3.11
N GLY A 254 3.58 4.86 3.47
CA GLY A 254 2.72 4.23 4.47
C GLY A 254 2.33 2.81 4.06
N ILE A 255 1.99 2.59 2.78
CA ILE A 255 1.73 1.23 2.25
C ILE A 255 2.97 0.35 2.37
N ILE A 256 4.13 0.86 1.94
CA ILE A 256 5.40 0.11 2.01
C ILE A 256 5.68 -0.30 3.46
N VAL A 257 5.61 0.64 4.40
CA VAL A 257 5.87 0.37 5.83
C VAL A 257 4.89 -0.63 6.42
N ASN A 258 3.59 -0.50 6.15
CA ASN A 258 2.59 -1.43 6.69
C ASN A 258 2.79 -2.87 6.20
N VAL A 259 3.20 -3.03 4.94
CA VAL A 259 3.37 -4.35 4.32
C VAL A 259 4.71 -5.00 4.70
N SER A 260 5.76 -4.19 4.88
CA SER A 260 7.15 -4.64 5.02
C SER A 260 7.40 -5.74 6.07
N PRO A 261 6.84 -5.69 7.29
CA PRO A 261 7.05 -6.73 8.31
C PRO A 261 6.63 -8.13 7.85
N TYR A 262 5.72 -8.23 6.88
CA TYR A 262 5.12 -9.49 6.45
C TYR A 262 5.74 -10.06 5.17
N ILE A 263 6.72 -9.36 4.56
CA ILE A 263 7.29 -9.76 3.28
C ILE A 263 8.50 -10.65 3.45
N SER A 264 8.48 -11.76 2.71
CA SER A 264 9.54 -12.76 2.63
C SER A 264 9.93 -12.99 1.17
N HIS A 265 11.16 -13.48 0.94
CA HIS A 265 11.67 -13.83 -0.39
C HIS A 265 11.53 -12.72 -1.45
N LEU A 266 11.67 -11.45 -1.06
CA LEU A 266 11.58 -10.33 -1.99
C LEU A 266 12.54 -10.53 -3.18
N GLY A 267 12.04 -10.31 -4.39
CA GLY A 267 12.77 -10.55 -5.62
C GLY A 267 13.95 -9.59 -5.80
N ARG A 268 15.03 -10.07 -6.42
CA ARG A 268 16.28 -9.32 -6.64
C ARG A 268 16.10 -7.93 -7.23
N ALA A 269 15.25 -7.80 -8.26
CA ALA A 269 15.00 -6.52 -8.91
C ALA A 269 14.32 -5.52 -7.97
N THR A 270 13.34 -6.00 -7.20
CA THR A 270 12.58 -5.20 -6.23
C THR A 270 13.46 -4.78 -5.05
N SER A 271 14.22 -5.72 -4.47
CA SER A 271 15.20 -5.45 -3.42
C SER A 271 16.23 -4.41 -3.84
N LEU A 272 16.78 -4.55 -5.04
CA LEU A 272 17.75 -3.59 -5.57
C LEU A 272 17.12 -2.20 -5.76
N LYS A 273 15.89 -2.15 -6.27
CA LYS A 273 15.16 -0.89 -6.48
C LYS A 273 14.85 -0.17 -5.16
N LEU A 274 14.49 -0.93 -4.12
CA LEU A 274 14.26 -0.41 -2.77
C LEU A 274 15.52 0.28 -2.24
N ILE A 275 16.66 -0.42 -2.25
CA ILE A 275 17.92 0.11 -1.73
C ILE A 275 18.49 1.24 -2.60
N GLN A 276 18.34 1.17 -3.92
CA GLN A 276 18.71 2.29 -4.81
C GLN A 276 17.92 3.57 -4.54
N LEU A 277 16.66 3.42 -4.11
CA LEU A 277 15.83 4.58 -3.77
C LEU A 277 16.23 5.14 -2.41
N VAL A 278 16.55 4.29 -1.42
CA VAL A 278 17.18 4.73 -0.16
C VAL A 278 18.44 5.55 -0.47
N ASP A 279 19.35 5.02 -1.30
CA ASP A 279 20.56 5.73 -1.72
C ASP A 279 20.28 7.08 -2.38
N LEU A 280 19.29 7.14 -3.27
CA LEU A 280 18.89 8.38 -3.92
C LEU A 280 18.43 9.42 -2.89
N TYR A 281 17.62 9.03 -1.92
CA TYR A 281 17.11 9.95 -0.89
C TYR A 281 18.16 10.34 0.14
N THR A 282 19.06 9.43 0.51
CA THR A 282 20.23 9.74 1.35
C THR A 282 21.08 10.84 0.70
N ARG A 283 21.35 10.74 -0.60
CA ARG A 283 22.14 11.74 -1.34
C ARG A 283 21.43 13.08 -1.54
N ASN A 284 20.10 13.10 -1.51
CA ASN A 284 19.28 14.30 -1.72
C ASN A 284 18.63 14.83 -0.42
N SER A 285 19.08 14.36 0.75
CA SER A 285 18.53 14.73 2.06
C SER A 285 18.61 16.25 2.33
N LEU A 286 19.64 16.92 1.79
CA LEU A 286 19.89 18.36 1.95
C LEU A 286 19.25 19.24 0.85
N SER A 287 18.35 18.69 0.02
CA SER A 287 17.71 19.42 -1.08
C SER A 287 16.54 20.32 -0.62
N THR A 288 16.02 21.18 -1.50
CA THR A 288 14.96 22.18 -1.23
C THR A 288 13.65 21.61 -0.65
N SER A 289 13.44 20.30 -0.67
CA SER A 289 12.29 19.60 -0.07
C SER A 289 12.71 18.67 1.07
N VAL A 290 13.48 19.20 2.02
CA VAL A 290 14.07 18.45 3.16
C VAL A 290 13.03 17.62 3.90
N GLU A 291 11.90 18.19 4.31
CA GLU A 291 10.89 17.50 5.14
C GLU A 291 10.30 16.27 4.45
N MET A 292 9.94 16.40 3.17
CA MET A 292 9.36 15.31 2.40
C MET A 292 10.41 14.24 2.08
N ASN A 293 11.62 14.64 1.71
CA ASN A 293 12.72 13.71 1.47
C ASN A 293 13.09 12.94 2.74
N ALA A 294 13.14 13.61 3.89
CA ALA A 294 13.37 13.00 5.20
C ALA A 294 12.23 12.04 5.56
N MET A 295 10.97 12.43 5.36
CA MET A 295 9.82 11.56 5.61
C MET A 295 9.91 10.27 4.76
N VAL A 296 10.17 10.39 3.46
CA VAL A 296 10.33 9.23 2.59
C VAL A 296 11.49 8.36 3.04
N LEU A 297 12.67 8.96 3.27
CA LEU A 297 13.86 8.24 3.70
C LEU A 297 13.63 7.46 5.00
N THR A 298 13.07 8.11 6.03
CA THR A 298 12.75 7.48 7.32
C THR A 298 11.82 6.29 7.17
N HIS A 299 10.74 6.43 6.38
CA HIS A 299 9.81 5.32 6.16
C HIS A 299 10.46 4.19 5.36
N MET A 300 11.31 4.49 4.38
CA MET A 300 12.02 3.49 3.60
C MET A 300 13.05 2.72 4.44
N VAL A 301 13.79 3.41 5.31
CA VAL A 301 14.71 2.77 6.26
C VAL A 301 13.93 1.90 7.25
N ARG A 302 12.81 2.39 7.78
CA ARG A 302 11.91 1.61 8.65
C ARG A 302 11.38 0.35 7.95
N ALA A 303 11.02 0.46 6.68
CA ALA A 303 10.57 -0.67 5.87
C ALA A 303 11.66 -1.73 5.70
N VAL A 304 12.88 -1.32 5.35
CA VAL A 304 14.05 -2.22 5.29
C VAL A 304 14.29 -2.87 6.64
N ASN A 305 14.29 -2.09 7.73
CA ASN A 305 14.50 -2.59 9.09
C ASN A 305 13.47 -3.66 9.47
N SER A 306 12.18 -3.40 9.20
CA SER A 306 11.10 -4.32 9.53
C SER A 306 11.24 -5.66 8.79
N MET A 307 11.68 -5.64 7.52
CA MET A 307 11.94 -6.85 6.73
C MET A 307 13.16 -7.66 7.24
N LEU A 308 14.06 -7.03 7.99
CA LEU A 308 15.23 -7.68 8.60
C LEU A 308 14.91 -8.22 9.99
N GLU A 309 14.12 -7.47 10.78
CA GLU A 309 13.73 -7.83 12.15
C GLU A 309 12.78 -9.04 12.21
N GLU A 310 11.82 -9.13 11.28
CA GLU A 310 10.86 -10.24 11.20
C GLU A 310 11.45 -11.52 10.59
N TYR A 311 12.76 -11.71 10.77
CA TYR A 311 13.50 -12.88 10.37
C TYR A 311 12.88 -14.16 10.94
N LYS A 312 12.49 -15.08 10.07
CA LYS A 312 12.20 -16.48 10.41
C LYS A 312 13.09 -17.38 9.55
N PRO A 313 13.70 -18.44 10.12
CA PRO A 313 14.51 -19.36 9.36
C PRO A 313 13.77 -19.91 8.14
N GLY A 314 14.34 -19.70 6.95
CA GLY A 314 13.78 -20.16 5.68
C GLY A 314 12.81 -19.20 4.99
N THR A 315 12.48 -18.02 5.55
CA THR A 315 11.66 -16.98 4.89
C THR A 315 12.44 -15.70 4.61
N GLU A 316 13.75 -15.83 4.48
CA GLU A 316 14.69 -14.72 4.45
C GLU A 316 14.59 -13.90 3.16
N ASN A 317 14.78 -12.59 3.28
CA ASN A 317 14.94 -11.69 2.16
C ASN A 317 16.42 -11.68 1.69
N GLU A 318 16.94 -12.82 1.23
CA GLU A 318 18.36 -12.98 0.81
C GLU A 318 18.79 -11.92 -0.22
N ASN A 319 17.92 -11.63 -1.17
CA ASN A 319 18.15 -10.62 -2.20
C ASN A 319 18.24 -9.20 -1.63
N LEU A 320 17.50 -8.91 -0.54
CA LEU A 320 17.55 -7.64 0.16
C LEU A 320 18.88 -7.50 0.91
N LEU A 321 19.31 -8.55 1.61
CA LEU A 321 20.62 -8.60 2.26
C LEU A 321 21.75 -8.38 1.26
N TRP A 322 21.68 -9.04 0.09
CA TRP A 322 22.65 -8.82 -0.99
C TRP A 322 22.62 -7.37 -1.52
N ALA A 323 21.44 -6.77 -1.66
CA ALA A 323 21.32 -5.38 -2.10
C ALA A 323 21.89 -4.40 -1.07
N ILE A 324 21.67 -4.64 0.22
CA ILE A 324 22.25 -3.88 1.33
C ILE A 324 23.78 -3.97 1.28
N TRP A 325 24.31 -5.19 1.21
CA TRP A 325 25.75 -5.44 1.06
C TRP A 325 26.35 -4.66 -0.11
N LYS A 326 25.69 -4.70 -1.28
CA LYS A 326 26.17 -4.03 -2.49
C LYS A 326 26.17 -2.49 -2.36
N TYR A 327 25.21 -1.91 -1.63
CA TYR A 327 25.06 -0.47 -1.42
C TYR A 327 25.51 -0.05 -0.02
N GLY A 328 26.49 -0.75 0.51
CA GLY A 328 26.98 -0.54 1.87
C GLY A 328 27.32 0.90 2.24
N THR A 329 27.98 1.63 1.33
CA THR A 329 28.34 3.05 1.50
C THR A 329 27.13 3.95 1.74
N THR A 330 25.96 3.58 1.24
CA THR A 330 24.71 4.32 1.50
C THR A 330 24.36 4.31 2.98
N PHE A 331 24.57 3.18 3.66
CA PHE A 331 24.27 3.02 5.08
C PHE A 331 25.30 3.69 5.98
N GLU A 332 26.55 3.75 5.54
CA GLU A 332 27.59 4.58 6.18
C GLU A 332 27.19 6.06 6.15
N HIS A 333 26.81 6.60 4.99
CA HIS A 333 26.31 7.97 4.89
C HIS A 333 25.05 8.22 5.72
N LEU A 334 24.15 7.23 5.85
CA LEU A 334 22.98 7.35 6.73
C LEU A 334 23.38 7.43 8.21
N ALA A 335 24.38 6.66 8.63
CA ALA A 335 24.91 6.72 9.98
C ALA A 335 25.54 8.09 10.26
N ASP A 336 26.33 8.61 9.32
CA ASP A 336 26.93 9.95 9.42
C ASP A 336 25.85 11.03 9.54
N LEU A 337 24.82 11.01 8.68
CA LEU A 337 23.68 11.93 8.75
C LEU A 337 22.96 11.85 10.10
N ARG A 338 22.78 10.65 10.66
CA ARG A 338 22.15 10.48 11.97
C ARG A 338 23.04 11.03 13.10
N MET A 339 24.35 10.84 13.01
CA MET A 339 25.32 11.39 13.98
C MET A 339 25.35 12.93 13.98
N GLU A 340 25.10 13.56 12.83
CA GLU A 340 24.98 15.03 12.74
C GLU A 340 23.70 15.57 13.40
N VAL A 341 22.60 14.81 13.32
CA VAL A 341 21.28 15.24 13.79
C VAL A 341 21.01 14.84 15.24
N ASP A 342 21.60 13.74 15.72
CA ASP A 342 21.37 13.18 17.06
C ASP A 342 22.68 13.00 17.85
N PRO A 343 23.02 13.95 18.74
CA PRO A 343 24.21 13.87 19.59
C PRO A 343 24.20 12.67 20.54
N SER A 344 23.02 12.17 20.92
CA SER A 344 22.89 10.99 21.79
C SER A 344 23.23 9.71 21.04
N PHE A 345 22.82 9.61 19.76
CA PHE A 345 23.23 8.53 18.87
C PHE A 345 24.73 8.53 18.63
N LYS A 346 25.34 9.71 18.47
CA LYS A 346 26.80 9.86 18.34
C LYS A 346 27.56 9.30 19.56
N GLN A 347 27.09 9.61 20.78
CA GLN A 347 27.69 9.07 22.00
C GLN A 347 27.56 7.53 22.08
N VAL A 348 26.40 6.98 21.71
CA VAL A 348 26.19 5.52 21.68
C VAL A 348 27.09 4.83 20.65
N MET A 349 27.26 5.42 19.46
CA MET A 349 28.13 4.88 18.41
C MET A 349 29.61 4.95 18.79
N GLU A 350 30.06 6.04 19.41
CA GLU A 350 31.43 6.15 19.94
C GLU A 350 31.69 5.11 21.04
N GLN A 351 30.73 4.90 21.95
CA GLN A 351 30.79 3.84 22.96
C GLN A 351 30.84 2.42 22.34
N ILE A 352 30.05 2.13 21.31
CA ILE A 352 30.09 0.83 20.60
C ILE A 352 31.45 0.64 19.91
N ARG A 353 32.02 1.70 19.32
CA ARG A 353 33.32 1.67 18.64
C ARG A 353 34.49 1.46 19.61
N GLU A 354 34.36 1.96 20.84
CA GLU A 354 35.33 1.79 21.94
C GLU A 354 35.20 0.44 22.66
N SER A 355 33.98 -0.10 22.79
CA SER A 355 33.71 -1.35 23.53
C SER A 355 33.77 -2.62 22.68
N GLY A 356 33.64 -2.51 21.36
CA GLY A 356 33.41 -3.66 20.49
C GLY A 356 31.99 -4.22 20.66
N ILE A 357 31.42 -4.73 19.57
CA ILE A 357 30.01 -5.19 19.50
C ILE A 357 29.78 -6.24 20.58
N THR A 358 28.98 -5.92 21.60
CA THR A 358 28.72 -6.82 22.73
C THR A 358 27.25 -7.12 22.94
N GLU A 359 26.30 -6.17 22.79
CA GLU A 359 24.84 -6.44 22.92
C GLU A 359 23.95 -5.46 22.12
N PRO A 360 22.71 -5.85 21.74
CA PRO A 360 21.75 -4.98 21.04
C PRO A 360 21.21 -3.85 21.94
N THR A 361 21.60 -2.60 21.66
CA THR A 361 21.13 -1.42 22.40
C THR A 361 19.82 -0.88 21.82
N MET A 362 18.84 -0.64 22.68
CA MET A 362 17.60 0.08 22.32
C MET A 362 17.84 1.60 22.33
N CYS A 363 17.48 2.28 21.25
CA CYS A 363 17.41 3.74 21.23
C CYS A 363 16.24 4.25 22.12
N PRO A 364 16.30 5.49 22.62
CA PRO A 364 15.22 6.11 23.41
C PRO A 364 13.87 6.22 22.68
N ASP A 365 13.87 6.12 21.35
CA ASP A 365 12.70 6.13 20.48
C ASP A 365 12.10 4.73 20.23
N GLY A 366 12.66 3.69 20.85
CA GLY A 366 12.23 2.30 20.71
C GLY A 366 12.84 1.56 19.51
N THR A 367 13.71 2.20 18.73
CA THR A 367 14.38 1.56 17.59
C THR A 367 15.57 0.72 18.06
N VAL A 368 15.72 -0.51 17.56
CA VAL A 368 16.90 -1.34 17.86
C VAL A 368 18.05 -0.90 16.94
N LEU A 369 19.20 -0.51 17.50
CA LEU A 369 20.37 -0.02 16.73
C LEU A 369 20.98 -1.09 15.78
N HIS A 370 20.79 -2.36 16.12
CA HIS A 370 21.55 -3.48 15.58
C HIS A 370 21.41 -3.74 14.06
N PRO A 371 20.24 -3.59 13.39
CA PRO A 371 20.11 -3.93 11.97
C PRO A 371 20.78 -2.93 11.00
N LEU A 372 20.93 -1.65 11.39
CA LEU A 372 21.61 -0.63 10.59
C LEU A 372 23.14 -0.70 10.73
N ILE A 373 23.64 -1.05 11.92
CA ILE A 373 25.06 -1.35 12.14
C ILE A 373 25.44 -2.66 11.42
N ALA A 374 24.55 -3.67 11.44
CA ALA A 374 24.68 -4.89 10.64
C ALA A 374 24.93 -4.63 9.16
N ALA A 375 24.15 -3.72 8.60
CA ALA A 375 24.22 -3.36 7.19
C ALA A 375 25.59 -2.72 6.86
N SER A 376 26.16 -1.94 7.77
CA SER A 376 27.50 -1.36 7.67
C SER A 376 28.62 -2.40 7.85
N ASP A 377 28.46 -3.37 8.74
CA ASP A 377 29.44 -4.45 8.90
C ASP A 377 29.42 -5.42 7.71
N ILE A 378 28.22 -5.70 7.20
CA ILE A 378 28.02 -6.44 5.95
C ILE A 378 28.68 -5.67 4.79
N ALA A 379 28.44 -4.36 4.66
CA ALA A 379 29.06 -3.49 3.66
C ALA A 379 30.59 -3.57 3.60
N ASN A 380 31.21 -3.72 4.77
CA ASN A 380 32.65 -3.74 4.96
C ASN A 380 33.29 -5.13 4.80
N LEU A 381 32.50 -6.17 4.50
CA LEU A 381 33.03 -7.48 4.10
C LEU A 381 33.79 -7.38 2.76
N ASP A 382 35.03 -7.88 2.77
CA ASP A 382 35.94 -7.92 1.62
C ASP A 382 35.24 -8.44 0.35
N LYS A 383 35.21 -7.60 -0.71
CA LYS A 383 34.42 -7.83 -1.92
C LYS A 383 34.77 -9.11 -2.66
N ASP A 384 36.01 -9.60 -2.47
CA ASP A 384 36.52 -10.84 -3.06
C ASP A 384 36.27 -12.08 -2.20
N LYS A 385 35.86 -11.92 -0.93
CA LYS A 385 35.48 -13.00 -0.01
C LYS A 385 33.97 -13.08 0.26
N ALA A 386 33.20 -12.13 -0.25
CA ALA A 386 31.75 -12.17 -0.14
C ALA A 386 31.22 -13.48 -0.74
N PRO A 387 30.53 -14.33 0.06
CA PRO A 387 30.06 -15.60 -0.45
C PRO A 387 29.06 -15.33 -1.57
N ARG A 388 29.43 -15.69 -2.80
CA ARG A 388 28.40 -15.99 -3.81
C ARG A 388 27.50 -17.03 -3.15
N PRO A 389 26.17 -16.89 -3.16
CA PRO A 389 25.28 -17.88 -2.56
C PRO A 389 25.35 -19.16 -3.40
N ARG A 390 26.40 -19.95 -3.18
CA ARG A 390 26.37 -21.39 -3.29
C ARG A 390 26.12 -21.83 -1.87
N LEU A 391 24.86 -22.14 -1.56
CA LEU A 391 24.47 -22.91 -0.38
C LEU A 391 25.17 -24.28 -0.43
N GLY A 392 26.45 -24.28 -0.06
CA GLY A 392 27.30 -25.44 0.10
C GLY A 392 27.64 -25.55 1.57
N ARG A 393 27.31 -26.72 2.14
CA ARG A 393 27.51 -27.09 3.55
C ARG A 393 28.83 -26.56 4.09
N GLY A 394 28.79 -25.76 5.15
CA GLY A 394 29.99 -25.59 5.98
C GLY A 394 30.10 -24.31 6.80
N ARG A 395 29.55 -23.17 6.37
CA ARG A 395 29.44 -21.95 7.20
C ARG A 395 28.23 -21.15 6.75
N THR A 396 27.21 -21.13 7.58
CA THR A 396 25.90 -20.54 7.31
C THR A 396 25.64 -19.47 8.34
N TRP A 397 24.86 -18.47 7.93
CA TRP A 397 24.20 -17.37 8.66
C TRP A 397 23.91 -17.57 10.18
N LEU A 398 23.89 -18.80 10.70
CA LEU A 398 23.92 -19.16 12.12
C LEU A 398 25.02 -18.43 12.94
N GLU A 399 26.24 -18.26 12.41
CA GLU A 399 27.30 -17.53 13.12
C GLU A 399 27.05 -16.01 13.19
N LEU A 400 26.34 -15.44 12.20
CA LEU A 400 25.90 -14.05 12.26
C LEU A 400 24.71 -13.93 13.22
N ARG A 401 23.73 -14.83 13.18
CA ARG A 401 22.57 -14.86 14.08
C ARG A 401 22.95 -14.79 15.56
N ASP A 402 23.97 -15.51 15.99
CA ASP A 402 24.39 -15.55 17.40
C ASP A 402 25.01 -14.20 17.85
N ILE A 403 25.41 -13.34 16.90
CA ILE A 403 25.78 -11.94 17.13
C ILE A 403 24.53 -11.03 17.13
N TYR A 404 23.49 -11.36 16.33
CA TYR A 404 22.28 -10.55 16.15
C TYR A 404 21.16 -10.78 17.19
N ASN A 405 21.14 -11.89 17.95
CA ASN A 405 20.11 -12.16 18.96
C ASN A 405 20.61 -13.04 20.14
N PRO A 406 21.23 -12.45 21.19
CA PRO A 406 21.77 -13.23 22.32
C PRO A 406 20.68 -13.91 23.16
N ALA A 407 19.42 -13.48 23.07
CA ALA A 407 18.32 -13.97 23.90
C ALA A 407 17.81 -15.38 23.52
N THR A 408 18.30 -15.97 22.43
CA THR A 408 17.84 -17.29 21.94
C THR A 408 18.94 -18.33 21.79
N SER A 409 20.07 -18.17 22.48
CA SER A 409 20.98 -19.30 22.66
C SER A 409 20.26 -20.44 23.39
N PRO A 410 20.35 -21.70 22.92
CA PRO A 410 19.88 -22.83 23.70
C PRO A 410 20.65 -22.83 25.02
N VAL A 411 19.92 -22.83 26.15
CA VAL A 411 20.51 -22.99 27.48
C VAL A 411 21.37 -24.25 27.47
N VAL A 412 22.68 -24.05 27.52
CA VAL A 412 23.64 -25.12 27.76
C VAL A 412 23.29 -25.68 29.14
N PRO A 413 23.01 -26.99 29.28
CA PRO A 413 22.77 -27.55 30.61
C PRO A 413 24.04 -27.33 31.46
N PRO A 414 23.92 -27.04 32.75
CA PRO A 414 25.08 -26.86 33.60
C PRO A 414 25.91 -28.14 33.55
N VAL A 415 27.20 -27.97 33.23
CA VAL A 415 28.20 -28.98 33.49
C VAL A 415 28.41 -28.96 35.00
N ASP A 416 27.82 -29.91 35.69
CA ASP A 416 28.21 -30.26 37.05
C ASP A 416 29.32 -31.32 36.98
N ASP A 417 30.31 -31.13 37.84
CA ASP A 417 31.53 -31.92 38.08
C ASP A 417 31.28 -33.42 38.32
#